data_AF-X6Q0Y0-F1
#
_entry.id   AF-X6Q0Y0-F1
#
_cell.length_a   1.000
_cell.length_b   1.000
_cell.length_c   1.000
_cell.angle_alpha   90.00
_cell.angle_beta   90.00
_cell.angle_gamma   90.00
#
_symmetry.space_group_name_H-M   'P 1'
#
loop_
_entity.id
_entity.type
_entity.pdbx_description
1 polymer ?
#
loop_
_entity_poly.entity_id
_entity_poly.type
_entity_poly.pdbx_seq_one_letter_code
_entity_poly.pdbx_strand_id
1 'polypeptide(L)'
;MSSCSDIDCPVTNGVWANYVVQGDTLHDTLTISAIRENKTDTILLNKQVNTTKFSLPMSYSGNSDMLRFVFTSKAGVTTVDTVTVSKTNISHFESVDCSPAFFHTLTAVSAKGTRVSQVEISNPNVDYDGTKEHILITFTNP
;
A
#
# COMPACT_ATOMS: atom_id res chain seq x y z
N MET A 1 14.12 -26.56 -34.26
CA MET A 1 13.25 -26.89 -33.11
C MET A 1 13.05 -25.63 -32.31
N SER A 2 11.78 -25.26 -32.14
CA SER A 2 11.33 -24.12 -31.35
C SER A 2 11.73 -24.27 -29.89
N SER A 3 12.22 -23.20 -29.28
CA SER A 3 11.82 -22.78 -27.92
C SER A 3 12.37 -21.38 -27.67
N CYS A 4 11.80 -20.37 -28.33
CA CYS A 4 11.69 -19.07 -27.67
C CYS A 4 10.62 -19.29 -26.61
N SER A 5 11.01 -19.74 -25.42
CA SER A 5 10.18 -19.57 -24.25
C SER A 5 10.14 -18.07 -24.06
N ASP A 6 9.05 -17.43 -24.46
CA ASP A 6 8.71 -16.07 -24.07
C ASP A 6 8.62 -16.10 -22.53
N ILE A 7 9.76 -15.85 -21.89
CA ILE A 7 9.82 -15.69 -20.45
C ILE A 7 9.21 -14.32 -20.20
N ASP A 8 7.92 -14.33 -19.88
CA ASP A 8 7.13 -13.16 -19.54
C ASP A 8 7.49 -12.72 -18.12
N CYS A 9 8.75 -12.30 -17.90
CA CYS A 9 9.18 -11.76 -16.61
C CYS A 9 8.40 -10.45 -16.38
N PRO A 10 7.64 -10.31 -15.29
CA PRO A 10 7.00 -9.03 -14.97
C PRO A 10 8.07 -7.95 -14.80
N VAL A 11 7.97 -6.89 -15.62
CA VAL A 11 8.94 -5.77 -15.71
C VAL A 11 9.05 -4.97 -14.39
N THR A 12 8.15 -5.23 -13.43
CA THR A 12 8.07 -4.53 -12.15
C THR A 12 8.30 -5.48 -10.98
N ASN A 13 9.42 -5.33 -10.29
CA ASN A 13 9.72 -6.10 -9.08
C ASN A 13 8.89 -5.65 -7.86
N GLY A 14 8.34 -4.43 -7.91
CA GLY A 14 7.52 -3.85 -6.85
C GLY A 14 6.14 -4.49 -6.81
N VAL A 15 5.80 -5.14 -5.70
CA VAL A 15 4.44 -5.59 -5.39
C VAL A 15 3.71 -4.47 -4.66
N TRP A 16 2.48 -4.18 -5.10
CA TRP A 16 1.69 -3.05 -4.63
C TRP A 16 0.45 -3.54 -3.90
N ALA A 17 0.21 -3.02 -2.70
CA ALA A 17 -1.04 -3.22 -2.00
C ALA A 17 -2.06 -2.18 -2.49
N ASN A 18 -3.22 -2.67 -2.91
CA ASN A 18 -4.34 -1.82 -3.33
C ASN A 18 -5.25 -1.53 -2.14
N TYR A 19 -5.47 -0.23 -1.92
CA TYR A 19 -6.37 0.31 -0.92
C TYR A 19 -7.62 0.83 -1.59
N VAL A 20 -8.78 0.39 -1.11
CA VAL A 20 -10.09 0.85 -1.57
C VAL A 20 -10.73 1.65 -0.46
N VAL A 21 -11.08 2.89 -0.78
CA VAL A 21 -11.75 3.79 0.14
C VAL A 21 -13.23 3.43 0.16
N GLN A 22 -13.73 3.02 1.32
CA GLN A 22 -15.13 2.72 1.53
C GLN A 22 -15.86 3.93 2.11
N GLY A 23 -17.11 4.12 1.67
CA GLY A 23 -17.96 5.22 2.09
C GLY A 23 -17.75 6.48 1.26
N ASP A 24 -17.73 7.64 1.92
CA ASP A 24 -17.58 8.92 1.24
C ASP A 24 -16.13 9.10 0.74
N THR A 25 -16.01 9.63 -0.47
CA THR A 25 -14.70 9.93 -1.06
C THR A 25 -13.95 10.96 -0.25
N LEU A 26 -12.62 10.90 -0.26
CA LEU A 26 -11.82 11.89 0.44
C LEU A 26 -11.93 13.29 -0.21
N HIS A 27 -12.59 14.24 0.45
CA HIS A 27 -12.73 15.64 -0.04
C HIS A 27 -11.50 16.51 0.21
N ASP A 28 -10.61 16.04 1.09
CA ASP A 28 -9.38 16.71 1.50
C ASP A 28 -8.18 16.23 0.67
N THR A 29 -7.03 16.88 0.86
CA THR A 29 -5.77 16.45 0.23
C THR A 29 -5.09 15.39 1.09
N LEU A 30 -4.82 14.21 0.53
CA LEU A 30 -4.10 13.11 1.18
C LEU A 30 -2.68 12.99 0.66
N THR A 31 -1.73 12.98 1.59
CA THR A 31 -0.34 12.63 1.35
C THR A 31 0.02 11.44 2.22
N ILE A 32 0.55 10.38 1.61
CA ILE A 32 0.96 9.16 2.31
C ILE A 32 2.47 9.03 2.21
N SER A 33 3.08 8.70 3.34
CA SER A 33 4.52 8.47 3.42
C SER A 33 4.86 7.20 4.20
N ALA A 34 5.89 6.48 3.79
CA ALA A 34 6.46 5.37 4.55
C ALA A 34 7.32 5.91 5.68
N ILE A 35 6.98 5.52 6.91
CA ILE A 35 7.81 5.76 8.09
C ILE A 35 8.94 4.75 8.06
N ARG A 36 10.19 5.22 8.08
CA ARG A 36 11.38 4.37 8.11
C ARG A 36 12.19 4.68 9.35
N GLU A 37 12.44 3.66 10.18
CA GLU A 37 13.27 3.84 11.37
C GLU A 37 14.65 4.41 10.97
N ASN A 38 15.02 5.53 11.60
CA ASN A 38 16.29 6.23 11.41
C ASN A 38 16.59 6.68 9.98
N LYS A 39 15.57 6.82 9.11
CA LYS A 39 15.72 7.33 7.75
C LYS A 39 14.66 8.40 7.46
N THR A 40 14.91 9.23 6.46
CA THR A 40 13.89 10.18 5.98
C THR A 40 12.69 9.42 5.44
N ASP A 41 11.49 9.85 5.82
CA ASP A 41 10.25 9.31 5.29
C ASP A 41 10.22 9.43 3.77
N THR A 42 9.62 8.44 3.10
CA THR A 42 9.43 8.47 1.64
C THR A 42 7.98 8.80 1.35
N ILE A 43 7.73 9.86 0.57
CA ILE A 43 6.39 10.14 0.07
C ILE A 43 6.06 9.07 -0.98
N LEU A 44 5.03 8.27 -0.70
CA LEU A 44 4.53 7.22 -1.59
C LEU A 44 3.39 7.74 -2.46
N LEU A 45 2.59 8.66 -1.92
CA LEU A 45 1.47 9.29 -2.58
C LEU A 45 1.43 10.75 -2.18
N ASN A 46 1.35 11.67 -3.14
CA ASN A 46 1.42 13.10 -2.89
C ASN A 46 0.16 13.81 -3.35
N LYS A 47 -0.50 14.53 -2.44
CA LYS A 47 -1.62 15.43 -2.69
C LYS A 47 -2.78 14.85 -3.52
N GLN A 48 -3.19 13.61 -3.23
CA GLN A 48 -4.35 13.03 -3.88
C GLN A 48 -5.65 13.62 -3.29
N VAL A 49 -6.65 13.85 -4.15
CA VAL A 49 -7.98 14.37 -3.80
C VAL A 49 -9.04 13.47 -4.44
N ASN A 50 -10.25 13.41 -3.88
CA ASN A 50 -11.38 12.59 -4.37
C ASN A 50 -10.98 11.15 -4.69
N THR A 51 -10.20 10.55 -3.79
CA THR A 51 -9.62 9.23 -4.00
C THR A 51 -10.59 8.14 -3.56
N THR A 52 -10.94 7.24 -4.47
CA THR A 52 -11.71 6.02 -4.19
C THR A 52 -10.81 4.78 -4.09
N LYS A 53 -9.66 4.80 -4.77
CA LYS A 53 -8.69 3.71 -4.79
C LYS A 53 -7.29 4.26 -5.00
N PHE A 54 -6.31 3.66 -4.33
CA PHE A 54 -4.90 3.98 -4.52
C PHE A 54 -4.04 2.74 -4.23
N SER A 55 -2.83 2.73 -4.77
CA SER A 55 -1.89 1.61 -4.63
C SER A 55 -0.62 2.11 -3.95
N LEU A 56 -0.13 1.38 -2.96
CA LEU A 56 1.12 1.71 -2.27
C LEU A 56 2.12 0.57 -2.42
N PRO A 57 3.41 0.87 -2.66
CA PRO A 57 4.44 -0.15 -2.70
C PRO A 57 4.65 -0.71 -1.30
N MET A 58 4.83 -2.04 -1.21
CA MET A 58 5.15 -2.70 0.04
C MET A 58 6.65 -2.89 0.19
N SER A 59 7.17 -2.75 1.42
CA SER A 59 8.60 -3.00 1.65
C SER A 59 8.93 -4.51 1.65
N TYR A 60 10.19 -4.87 1.43
CA TYR A 60 10.65 -6.26 1.67
C TYR A 60 11.33 -6.41 3.04
N SER A 61 11.47 -5.29 3.76
CA SER A 61 12.23 -5.22 5.00
C SER A 61 11.31 -5.30 6.21
N GLY A 62 11.47 -6.34 7.01
CA GLY A 62 10.71 -6.53 8.23
C GLY A 62 9.29 -7.05 8.02
N ASN A 63 8.58 -7.19 9.14
CA ASN A 63 7.27 -7.83 9.21
C ASN A 63 6.11 -6.83 9.25
N SER A 64 6.39 -5.52 9.14
CA SER A 64 5.36 -4.49 9.15
C SER A 64 5.79 -3.24 8.39
N ASP A 65 4.87 -2.67 7.62
CA ASP A 65 5.00 -1.35 7.01
C ASP A 65 4.23 -0.33 7.84
N MET A 66 4.91 0.72 8.28
CA MET A 66 4.29 1.86 8.95
C MET A 66 4.11 3.00 7.96
N LEU A 67 2.88 3.46 7.81
CA LEU A 67 2.49 4.49 6.85
C LEU A 67 1.89 5.68 7.59
N ARG A 68 2.36 6.88 7.25
CA ARG A 68 1.85 8.14 7.77
C ARG A 68 0.91 8.77 6.75
N PHE A 69 -0.35 8.90 7.13
CA PHE A 69 -1.42 9.52 6.36
C PHE A 69 -1.59 10.95 6.83
N VAL A 70 -1.33 11.92 5.96
CA VAL A 70 -1.49 13.35 6.24
C VAL A 70 -2.66 13.87 5.43
N PHE A 71 -3.72 14.26 6.12
CA PHE A 71 -4.89 14.89 5.53
C PHE A 71 -4.79 16.40 5.71
N THR A 72 -4.95 17.15 4.63
CA THR A 72 -4.97 18.62 4.67
C THR A 72 -6.31 19.11 4.14
N SER A 73 -7.07 19.80 4.98
CA SER A 73 -8.36 20.37 4.58
C SER A 73 -8.19 21.60 3.71
N LYS A 74 -9.26 22.00 3.02
CA LYS A 74 -9.29 23.26 2.23
C LYS A 74 -9.01 24.50 3.09
N ALA A 75 -9.32 24.44 4.38
CA ALA A 75 -9.02 25.50 5.35
C ALA A 75 -7.56 25.49 5.85
N GLY A 76 -6.73 24.54 5.38
CA GLY A 76 -5.33 24.41 5.76
C GLY A 76 -5.09 23.65 7.07
N VAL A 77 -6.12 23.02 7.63
CA VAL A 77 -5.98 22.20 8.85
C VAL A 77 -5.41 20.84 8.47
N THR A 78 -4.28 20.48 9.09
CA THR A 78 -3.61 19.20 8.87
C THR A 78 -3.90 18.22 10.00
N THR A 79 -4.35 17.01 9.66
CA THR A 79 -4.51 15.88 10.59
C THR A 79 -3.62 14.72 10.14
N VAL A 80 -3.12 13.95 11.10
CA VAL A 80 -2.11 12.93 10.85
C VAL A 80 -2.53 11.64 11.53
N ASP A 81 -2.63 10.59 10.72
CA ASP A 81 -2.93 9.25 11.16
C ASP A 81 -1.78 8.32 10.78
N THR A 82 -1.60 7.26 11.55
CA THR A 82 -0.62 6.21 11.28
C THR A 82 -1.35 4.90 11.01
N VAL A 83 -1.08 4.30 9.86
CA VAL A 83 -1.58 2.97 9.49
C VAL A 83 -0.41 2.01 9.50
N THR A 84 -0.54 0.92 10.24
CA THR A 84 0.46 -0.14 10.31
C THR A 84 -0.09 -1.40 9.66
N VAL A 85 0.63 -1.89 8.66
CA VAL A 85 0.30 -3.10 7.91
C VAL A 85 1.31 -4.18 8.26
N SER A 86 0.87 -5.21 8.98
CA SER A 86 1.69 -6.38 9.31
C SER A 86 1.60 -7.43 8.20
N LYS A 87 2.72 -8.08 7.89
CA LYS A 87 2.84 -9.00 6.77
C LYS A 87 3.93 -10.05 6.99
N THR A 88 3.85 -11.13 6.24
CA THR A 88 4.94 -12.07 6.00
C THR A 88 5.45 -11.92 4.57
N ASN A 89 6.77 -12.06 4.39
CA ASN A 89 7.41 -11.92 3.07
C ASN A 89 7.79 -13.32 2.56
N ILE A 90 7.32 -13.66 1.36
CA ILE A 90 7.55 -14.94 0.71
C ILE A 90 8.39 -14.68 -0.53
N SER A 91 9.61 -15.18 -0.57
CA SER A 91 10.45 -15.08 -1.76
C SER A 91 9.81 -15.86 -2.91
N HIS A 92 9.59 -15.20 -4.03
CA HIS A 92 9.13 -15.82 -5.26
C HIS A 92 10.25 -15.78 -6.30
N PHE A 93 10.72 -16.96 -6.67
CA PHE A 93 11.75 -17.14 -7.68
C PHE A 93 11.15 -17.93 -8.84
N GLU A 94 11.10 -17.30 -10.01
CA GLU A 94 10.55 -17.90 -11.21
C GLU A 94 11.66 -18.51 -12.08
N SER A 95 12.69 -17.74 -12.39
CA SER A 95 13.82 -18.20 -13.19
C SER A 95 15.09 -17.41 -12.87
N VAL A 96 16.25 -17.94 -13.30
CA VAL A 96 17.56 -17.26 -13.16
C VAL A 96 17.66 -15.98 -13.99
N ASP A 97 16.84 -15.88 -15.04
CA ASP A 97 16.80 -14.75 -15.97
C ASP A 97 15.79 -13.68 -15.52
N CYS A 98 14.92 -13.99 -14.56
CA CYS A 98 13.98 -13.04 -13.97
C CYS A 98 14.53 -12.43 -12.67
N SER A 99 14.17 -11.17 -12.43
CA SER A 99 14.43 -10.56 -11.14
C SER A 99 13.62 -11.26 -10.04
N PRO A 100 14.20 -11.46 -8.84
CA PRO A 100 13.47 -12.02 -7.71
C PRO A 100 12.36 -11.07 -7.27
N ALA A 101 11.18 -11.62 -6.97
CA ALA A 101 10.12 -10.87 -6.34
C ALA A 101 9.81 -11.41 -4.95
N PHE A 102 9.06 -10.62 -4.19
CA PHE A 102 8.52 -11.05 -2.92
C PHE A 102 7.03 -10.87 -2.95
N PHE A 103 6.31 -11.97 -2.72
CA PHE A 103 4.90 -11.91 -2.40
C PHE A 103 4.73 -11.66 -0.92
N HIS A 104 3.60 -11.08 -0.57
CA HIS A 104 3.31 -10.74 0.80
C HIS A 104 1.97 -11.30 1.21
N THR A 105 1.90 -11.82 2.44
CA THR A 105 0.63 -12.17 3.06
C THR A 105 0.38 -11.21 4.21
N LEU A 106 -0.63 -10.36 4.09
CA LEU A 106 -1.08 -9.44 5.15
C LEU A 106 -1.63 -10.25 6.32
N THR A 107 -1.11 -10.00 7.51
CA THR A 107 -1.49 -10.70 8.74
C THR A 107 -2.36 -9.85 9.65
N ALA A 108 -2.15 -8.54 9.65
CA ALA A 108 -2.96 -7.59 10.38
C ALA A 108 -2.85 -6.20 9.76
N VAL A 109 -3.89 -5.39 9.96
CA VAL A 109 -3.86 -3.96 9.66
C VAL A 109 -4.45 -3.21 10.84
N SER A 110 -3.84 -2.08 11.20
CA SER A 110 -4.33 -1.24 12.28
C SER A 110 -4.10 0.23 11.95
N ALA A 111 -4.99 1.09 12.43
CA ALA A 111 -4.86 2.52 12.30
C ALA A 111 -4.87 3.19 13.68
N LYS A 112 -4.09 4.26 13.81
CA LYS A 112 -4.04 5.11 14.99
C LYS A 112 -4.16 6.55 14.54
N GLY A 113 -5.22 7.23 14.98
CA GLY A 113 -5.50 8.61 14.62
C GLY A 113 -6.98 8.93 14.78
N THR A 114 -7.44 9.97 14.09
CA THR A 114 -8.83 10.46 14.21
C THR A 114 -9.60 10.42 12.89
N ARG A 115 -8.91 10.27 11.76
CA ARG A 115 -9.50 10.37 10.41
C ARG A 115 -9.75 9.01 9.80
N VAL A 116 -8.89 8.03 10.04
CA VAL A 116 -9.09 6.64 9.63
C VAL A 116 -9.94 5.97 10.71
N SER A 117 -11.23 5.75 10.41
CA SER A 117 -12.16 5.12 11.35
C SER A 117 -12.07 3.60 11.32
N GLN A 118 -11.90 3.03 10.13
CA GLN A 118 -11.88 1.59 9.93
C GLN A 118 -10.85 1.23 8.89
N VAL A 119 -10.14 0.13 9.14
CA VAL A 119 -9.20 -0.44 8.19
C VAL A 119 -9.21 -1.95 8.33
N GLU A 120 -9.39 -2.65 7.22
CA GLU A 120 -9.59 -4.10 7.20
C GLU A 120 -8.87 -4.73 6.01
N ILE A 121 -8.45 -5.97 6.18
CA ILE A 121 -7.88 -6.78 5.09
C ILE A 121 -9.05 -7.44 4.35
N SER A 122 -9.20 -7.14 3.06
CA SER A 122 -10.14 -7.85 2.19
C SER A 122 -9.47 -9.04 1.50
N ASN A 123 -8.27 -8.84 0.96
CA ASN A 123 -7.46 -9.91 0.41
C ASN A 123 -6.06 -9.87 1.01
N PRO A 124 -5.64 -10.91 1.76
CA PRO A 124 -4.35 -10.92 2.41
C PRO A 124 -3.20 -11.16 1.45
N ASN A 125 -3.44 -11.77 0.27
CA ASN A 125 -2.36 -12.15 -0.63
C ASN A 125 -2.08 -11.04 -1.62
N VAL A 126 -0.90 -10.44 -1.49
CA VAL A 126 -0.38 -9.41 -2.39
C VAL A 126 0.68 -10.05 -3.29
N ASP A 127 0.36 -10.19 -4.56
CA ASP A 127 1.20 -10.78 -5.61
C ASP A 127 1.30 -9.85 -6.82
N TYR A 128 1.68 -10.35 -8.00
CA TYR A 128 1.75 -9.55 -9.23
C TYR A 128 0.37 -9.13 -9.76
N ASP A 129 -0.72 -9.73 -9.27
CA ASP A 129 -2.07 -9.37 -9.66
C ASP A 129 -2.48 -8.05 -9.01
N GLY A 130 -2.11 -6.96 -9.68
CA GLY A 130 -2.48 -5.60 -9.32
C GLY A 130 -3.98 -5.30 -9.45
N THR A 131 -4.84 -6.27 -9.81
CA THR A 131 -6.30 -6.06 -9.84
C THR A 131 -6.97 -6.32 -8.50
N LYS A 132 -6.36 -7.16 -7.65
CA LYS A 132 -6.92 -7.55 -6.34
C LYS A 132 -7.01 -6.37 -5.38
N GLU A 133 -8.09 -6.34 -4.60
CA GLU A 133 -8.32 -5.33 -3.58
C GLU A 133 -7.87 -5.90 -2.24
N HIS A 134 -6.82 -5.30 -1.68
CA HIS A 134 -6.11 -5.91 -0.55
C HIS A 134 -6.62 -5.35 0.77
N ILE A 135 -6.73 -4.03 0.85
CA ILE A 135 -7.10 -3.32 2.08
C ILE A 135 -8.31 -2.43 1.80
N LEU A 136 -9.30 -2.51 2.68
CA LEU A 136 -10.44 -1.60 2.73
C LEU A 136 -10.16 -0.56 3.80
N ILE A 137 -10.36 0.72 3.48
CA ILE A 137 -10.12 1.82 4.41
C ILE A 137 -11.28 2.80 4.38
N THR A 138 -11.76 3.19 5.56
CA THR A 138 -12.84 4.17 5.70
C THR A 138 -12.30 5.42 6.37
N PHE A 139 -12.64 6.57 5.81
CA PHE A 139 -12.30 7.86 6.37
C PHE A 139 -13.53 8.52 7.01
N THR A 140 -13.34 9.14 8.16
CA THR A 140 -14.34 10.00 8.79
C THR A 140 -14.12 11.43 8.34
N ASN A 141 -15.16 12.03 7.78
CA ASN A 141 -15.14 13.45 7.44
C ASN A 141 -15.03 14.31 8.71
N PRO A 142 -14.35 15.47 8.64
CA PRO A 142 -14.21 16.37 9.78
C PRO A 142 -15.54 17.05 10.13
#